data_AF-A0A970L2T2-F1
#
_entry.id   AF-A0A970L2T2-F1
#
_cell.length_a   1.000
_cell.length_b   1.000
_cell.length_c   1.000
_cell.angle_alpha   90.00
_cell.angle_beta   90.00
_cell.angle_gamma   90.00
#
_symmetry.space_group_name_H-M   'P 1'
#
loop_
_entity.id
_entity.type
_entity.pdbx_description
1 polymer ?
#
loop_
_entity_poly.entity_id
_entity_poly.type
_entity_poly.pdbx_seq_one_letter_code
_entity_poly.pdbx_strand_id
1 'polypeptide(L)'
;MAEPSIVVDKHSEHIAKQCPQCKFGIEEGQVIVLCPICKSPHHETCWYDSGGCGKLGCRGIASERPSDVQSTLARARAGGAGAGATEEDEGTAKRRSITNTVITVIAIAAIAWLLWYAIR
;
A
#
# COMPACT_ATOMS: atom_id res chain seq x y z
N MET A 1 -1.51 -17.14 18.46
CA MET A 1 -0.82 -17.83 17.35
C MET A 1 -0.68 -16.80 16.25
N ALA A 2 0.55 -16.42 15.88
CA ALA A 2 0.77 -15.37 14.90
C ALA A 2 0.32 -15.84 13.50
N GLU A 3 -0.40 -14.98 12.78
CA GLU A 3 -0.87 -15.24 11.42
C GLU A 3 0.29 -15.02 10.46
N PRO A 4 0.72 -16.03 9.67
CA PRO A 4 1.83 -15.86 8.74
C PRO A 4 1.39 -15.01 7.55
N SER A 5 2.01 -13.84 7.40
CA SER A 5 1.98 -13.04 6.18
C SER A 5 2.91 -13.68 5.14
N ILE A 6 2.40 -14.03 3.97
CA ILE A 6 3.13 -14.70 2.89
C ILE A 6 3.31 -13.72 1.73
N VAL A 7 4.54 -13.59 1.23
CA VAL A 7 4.81 -12.87 -0.03
C VAL A 7 4.54 -13.84 -1.19
N VAL A 8 3.70 -13.42 -2.13
CA VAL A 8 3.29 -14.23 -3.28
C VAL A 8 4.38 -14.19 -4.35
N ASP A 9 5.00 -15.33 -4.63
CA ASP A 9 5.91 -15.48 -5.78
C ASP A 9 5.12 -15.83 -7.07
N LYS A 10 5.75 -15.65 -8.24
CA LYS A 10 5.15 -15.95 -9.56
C LYS A 10 4.62 -17.38 -9.77
N HIS A 11 5.07 -18.35 -8.96
CA HIS A 11 4.63 -19.74 -9.00
C HIS A 11 3.73 -20.12 -7.83
N SER A 12 3.35 -19.14 -6.99
CA SER A 12 2.46 -19.36 -5.86
C SER A 12 1.07 -19.81 -6.34
N GLU A 13 0.51 -20.81 -5.66
CA GLU A 13 -0.87 -21.26 -5.88
C GLU A 13 -1.93 -20.19 -5.54
N HIS A 14 -1.53 -19.07 -4.96
CA HIS A 14 -2.42 -17.99 -4.56
C HIS A 14 -2.60 -16.91 -5.63
N ILE A 15 -1.79 -16.93 -6.69
CA ILE A 15 -1.95 -16.01 -7.82
C ILE A 15 -3.33 -16.17 -8.45
N ALA A 16 -3.93 -15.04 -8.82
CA ALA A 16 -5.26 -14.92 -9.41
C ALA A 16 -6.42 -15.43 -8.53
N LYS A 17 -6.17 -15.95 -7.32
CA LYS A 17 -7.24 -16.18 -6.34
C LYS A 17 -7.81 -14.82 -5.91
N GLN A 18 -9.12 -14.73 -5.82
CA GLN A 18 -9.79 -13.49 -5.45
C GLN A 18 -9.81 -13.29 -3.93
N CYS A 19 -9.45 -12.08 -3.49
CA CYS A 19 -9.63 -11.66 -2.10
C CYS A 19 -11.14 -11.55 -1.78
N PRO A 20 -11.67 -12.27 -0.77
CA PRO A 20 -13.09 -12.17 -0.42
C PRO A 20 -13.55 -10.80 0.06
N GLN A 21 -12.65 -9.89 0.44
CA GLN A 21 -13.00 -8.51 0.83
C GLN A 21 -13.19 -7.62 -0.40
N CYS A 22 -12.12 -7.35 -1.14
CA CYS A 22 -12.14 -6.40 -2.25
C CYS A 22 -12.52 -6.99 -3.62
N LYS A 23 -12.61 -8.33 -3.72
CA LYS A 23 -12.94 -9.09 -4.95
C LYS A 23 -11.91 -9.00 -6.08
N PHE A 24 -10.81 -8.28 -5.87
CA PHE A 24 -9.68 -8.28 -6.81
C PHE A 24 -8.82 -9.54 -6.64
N GLY A 25 -8.17 -9.94 -7.74
CA GLY A 25 -7.23 -11.04 -7.77
C GLY A 25 -5.91 -10.69 -7.09
N ILE A 26 -5.28 -11.70 -6.48
CA ILE A 26 -3.95 -11.58 -5.88
C ILE A 26 -2.89 -11.66 -6.98
N GLU A 27 -1.93 -10.74 -6.92
CA GLU A 27 -0.84 -10.62 -7.88
C GLU A 27 0.51 -11.04 -7.28
N GLU A 28 1.49 -11.27 -8.15
CA GLU A 28 2.88 -11.49 -7.75
C GLU A 28 3.42 -10.31 -6.94
N GLY A 29 4.25 -10.60 -5.94
CA GLY A 29 4.91 -9.62 -5.08
C GLY A 29 4.01 -9.04 -3.99
N GLN A 30 2.71 -9.34 -4.00
CA GLN A 30 1.81 -8.90 -2.94
C GLN A 30 1.96 -9.75 -1.68
N VAL A 31 1.68 -9.13 -0.53
CA VAL A 31 1.62 -9.82 0.75
C VAL A 31 0.18 -10.24 1.02
N ILE A 32 -0.01 -11.51 1.35
CA ILE A 32 -1.32 -12.07 1.66
C ILE A 32 -1.35 -12.69 3.06
N VAL A 33 -2.54 -12.73 3.63
CA VAL A 33 -2.86 -13.47 4.85
C VAL A 33 -3.90 -14.52 4.50
N LEU A 34 -3.68 -15.76 4.94
CA LEU A 34 -4.67 -16.82 4.83
C LEU A 34 -5.56 -16.80 6.07
N CYS A 35 -6.87 -16.73 5.86
CA CYS A 35 -7.82 -16.80 6.98
C CYS A 35 -7.56 -18.07 7.81
N PRO A 36 -7.37 -17.98 9.15
CA PRO A 36 -7.01 -19.14 9.96
C PRO A 36 -8.10 -20.22 9.96
N ILE A 37 -9.36 -19.82 9.73
CA ILE A 37 -10.54 -20.70 9.71
C ILE A 37 -10.75 -21.35 8.34
N CYS A 38 -10.94 -20.55 7.29
CA CYS A 38 -11.35 -21.05 5.98
C CYS A 38 -10.23 -21.12 4.93
N LYS A 39 -9.01 -20.68 5.28
CA LYS A 39 -7.81 -20.66 4.42
C LYS A 39 -7.97 -19.87 3.11
N SER A 40 -9.03 -19.05 2.99
CA SER A 40 -9.19 -18.15 1.86
C SER A 40 -8.11 -17.07 1.92
N PRO A 41 -7.48 -16.72 0.78
CA PRO A 41 -6.42 -15.74 0.77
C PRO A 41 -6.99 -14.31 0.72
N HIS A 42 -6.38 -13.42 1.48
CA HIS A 42 -6.71 -12.00 1.54
C HIS A 42 -5.45 -11.18 1.31
N HIS A 43 -5.54 -10.02 0.67
CA HIS A 43 -4.45 -9.03 0.77
C HIS A 43 -4.22 -8.68 2.24
N GLU A 44 -2.97 -8.50 2.63
CA GLU A 44 -2.61 -8.14 4.01
C GLU A 44 -3.39 -6.91 4.49
N THR A 45 -3.45 -5.85 3.69
CA THR A 45 -4.19 -4.64 4.00
C THR A 45 -5.69 -4.91 4.17
N CYS A 46 -6.32 -5.59 3.21
CA CYS A 46 -7.74 -5.94 3.31
C CYS A 46 -8.05 -6.81 4.54
N TRP A 47 -7.15 -7.70 4.95
CA TRP A 47 -7.33 -8.53 6.14
C TRP A 47 -7.43 -7.69 7.41
N TYR A 48 -6.44 -6.82 7.64
CA TYR A 48 -6.37 -6.00 8.86
C TYR A 48 -7.37 -4.84 8.84
N ASP A 49 -7.54 -4.15 7.71
CA ASP A 49 -8.41 -2.97 7.63
C ASP A 49 -9.91 -3.32 7.75
N SER A 50 -10.31 -4.50 7.26
CA SER A 50 -11.68 -5.00 7.42
C SER A 50 -11.89 -5.77 8.74
N GLY A 51 -10.84 -5.95 9.54
CA GLY A 51 -10.89 -6.70 10.79
C GLY A 51 -11.07 -8.22 10.64
N GLY A 52 -10.86 -8.78 9.43
CA GLY A 52 -10.92 -10.22 9.19
C GLY A 52 -11.56 -10.65 7.86
N CYS A 53 -12.15 -11.85 7.87
CA CYS A 53 -12.56 -12.56 6.66
C CYS A 53 -13.87 -12.03 6.07
N GLY A 54 -13.85 -11.67 4.78
CA GLY A 54 -15.03 -11.23 4.02
C GLY A 54 -15.86 -12.34 3.37
N LYS A 55 -15.56 -13.62 3.67
CA LYS A 55 -16.31 -14.75 3.12
C LYS A 55 -17.60 -14.95 3.91
N LEU A 56 -18.73 -15.04 3.21
CA LEU A 56 -20.03 -15.31 3.83
C LEU A 56 -19.97 -16.55 4.74
N GLY A 57 -20.41 -16.38 5.98
CA GLY A 57 -20.45 -17.43 7.01
C GLY A 57 -19.11 -17.74 7.69
N CYS A 58 -18.01 -17.08 7.33
CA CYS A 58 -16.74 -17.23 8.02
C CYS A 58 -16.63 -16.22 9.18
N ARG A 59 -16.09 -16.66 10.33
CA ARG A 59 -15.86 -15.83 11.52
C ARG A 59 -14.36 -15.62 11.79
N GLY A 60 -13.55 -15.61 10.73
CA GLY A 60 -12.12 -15.32 10.86
C GLY A 60 -11.96 -13.84 11.21
N ILE A 61 -11.32 -13.56 12.34
CA ILE A 61 -11.08 -12.20 12.84
C ILE A 61 -9.57 -11.96 12.77
N ALA A 62 -9.18 -10.76 12.32
CA ALA A 62 -7.78 -10.37 12.29
C ALA A 62 -7.27 -10.10 13.71
N SER A 63 -6.07 -10.59 14.03
CA SER A 63 -5.31 -10.07 15.17
C SER A 63 -4.82 -8.65 14.90
N GLU A 64 -4.28 -7.98 15.92
CA GLU A 64 -3.53 -6.73 15.73
C GLU A 64 -2.43 -6.92 14.68
N ARG A 65 -2.30 -5.94 13.78
CA ARG A 65 -1.28 -5.96 12.74
C ARG A 65 0.10 -5.92 13.41
N PRO A 66 1.05 -6.80 13.03
CA PRO A 66 2.36 -6.87 13.68
C PRO A 66 3.12 -5.54 13.73
N SER A 67 3.06 -4.74 12.66
CA SER A 67 3.67 -3.41 12.61
C SER A 67 3.11 -2.46 13.66
N ASP A 68 1.80 -2.56 13.92
CA ASP A 68 1.09 -1.66 14.83
C ASP A 68 1.50 -2.00 16.26
N VAL A 69 1.59 -3.30 16.59
CA VAL A 69 2.15 -3.78 17.87
C VAL A 69 3.60 -3.35 18.04
N GLN A 70 4.42 -3.42 16.99
CA GLN A 70 5.82 -2.99 17.06
C GLN A 70 5.94 -1.48 17.30
N SER A 71 5.06 -0.69 16.69
CA SER A 71 5.02 0.77 16.85
C SER A 71 4.55 1.19 18.26
N THR A 72 3.56 0.50 18.83
CA THR A 72 3.09 0.76 20.19
C THR A 72 4.13 0.35 21.22
N LEU A 73 4.80 -0.79 21.04
CA LEU A 73 5.92 -1.21 21.88
C LEU A 73 7.10 -0.25 21.80
N ALA A 74 7.43 0.25 20.60
CA ALA A 74 8.47 1.26 20.42
C ALA A 74 8.13 2.56 21.16
N ARG A 75 6.89 3.05 21.05
CA ARG A 75 6.40 4.23 21.80
C ARG A 75 6.42 4.01 23.31
N ALA A 76 6.00 2.84 23.78
CA ALA A 76 6.02 2.49 25.20
C ALA A 76 7.45 2.51 25.75
N ARG A 77 8.42 1.97 25.00
CA ARG A 77 9.85 2.00 25.37
C ARG A 77 10.46 3.40 25.33
N ALA A 78 9.96 4.27 24.46
CA ALA A 78 10.38 5.68 24.39
C ALA A 78 9.85 6.55 25.54
N GLY A 79 9.12 5.98 26.51
CA GLY A 79 8.72 6.67 27.74
C GLY A 79 7.53 7.62 27.57
N GLY A 80 6.47 7.16 26.88
CA GLY A 80 5.31 7.98 26.49
C GLY A 80 4.68 8.81 27.61
N ALA A 81 5.02 10.10 27.64
CA ALA A 81 4.16 11.18 28.08
C ALA A 81 3.55 11.83 26.82
N GLY A 82 2.22 11.91 26.74
CA GLY A 82 1.55 12.74 25.74
C GLY A 82 0.30 12.14 25.14
N ALA A 83 -0.84 12.61 25.64
CA ALA A 83 -2.14 12.55 24.99
C ALA A 83 -2.18 13.54 23.80
N GLY A 84 -2.87 13.14 22.73
CA GLY A 84 -3.48 14.02 21.74
C GLY A 84 -2.53 14.74 20.77
N ALA A 85 -2.52 14.29 19.53
CA ALA A 85 -2.40 15.19 18.38
C ALA A 85 -3.10 14.54 17.19
N THR A 86 -4.11 15.22 16.68
CA THR A 86 -4.57 15.10 15.30
C THR A 86 -3.40 15.36 14.37
N GLU A 87 -3.06 14.41 13.51
CA GLU A 87 -2.07 14.62 12.43
C GLU A 87 -2.78 14.48 11.09
N GLU A 88 -3.43 15.57 10.70
CA GLU A 88 -3.44 16.02 9.33
C GLU A 88 -2.03 16.57 9.06
N ASP A 89 -1.12 15.78 8.47
CA ASP A 89 0.16 16.30 7.97
C ASP A 89 0.34 15.95 6.50
N GLU A 90 -0.16 16.91 5.72
CA GLU A 90 0.30 17.43 4.44
C GLU A 90 1.68 16.95 3.93
N GLY A 91 1.72 15.72 3.41
CA GLY A 91 2.73 15.27 2.46
C GLY A 91 2.61 15.94 1.08
N THR A 92 2.64 17.28 0.99
CA THR A 92 2.40 18.01 -0.28
C THR A 92 3.50 18.97 -0.72
N ALA A 93 4.73 18.82 -0.24
CA ALA A 93 5.82 19.76 -0.56
C ALA A 93 6.86 19.25 -1.59
N LYS A 94 6.89 17.97 -1.98
CA LYS A 94 7.99 17.45 -2.83
C LYS A 94 7.60 16.83 -4.19
N ARG A 95 6.37 17.05 -4.68
CA ARG A 95 5.97 16.59 -6.03
C ARG A 95 6.02 17.69 -7.11
N ARG A 96 6.09 18.97 -6.76
CA ARG A 96 6.01 20.08 -7.74
C ARG A 96 7.36 20.41 -8.42
N SER A 97 8.48 19.94 -7.88
CA SER A 97 9.80 20.32 -8.40
C SER A 97 10.26 19.52 -9.62
N ILE A 98 9.67 18.35 -9.90
CA ILE A 98 10.05 17.53 -11.08
C ILE A 98 9.18 17.88 -12.30
N THR A 99 7.91 18.26 -12.10
CA THR A 99 7.01 18.58 -13.22
C THR A 99 7.37 19.92 -13.90
N ASN A 100 7.81 20.92 -13.14
CA ASN A 100 8.15 22.25 -13.70
C ASN A 100 9.44 22.25 -14.54
N THR A 101 10.39 21.35 -14.28
CA THR A 101 11.64 21.27 -15.06
C THR A 101 11.47 20.54 -16.38
N VAL A 102 10.61 19.52 -16.46
CA VAL A 102 10.37 18.79 -17.71
C VAL A 102 9.61 19.64 -18.73
N ILE A 103 8.58 20.37 -18.29
CA ILE A 103 7.76 21.22 -19.19
C ILE A 103 8.59 22.36 -19.79
N THR A 104 9.49 22.96 -19.01
CA THR A 104 10.36 24.05 -19.47
C THR A 104 11.36 23.58 -20.53
N VAL A 105 11.97 22.40 -20.36
CA VAL A 105 12.90 21.84 -21.35
C VAL A 105 12.18 21.53 -22.68
N ILE A 106 10.98 20.94 -22.61
CA ILE A 106 10.18 20.63 -23.82
C ILE A 106 9.79 21.92 -24.56
N ALA A 107 9.35 22.95 -23.83
CA ALA A 107 8.98 24.23 -24.42
C ALA A 107 10.17 24.91 -25.13
N ILE A 108 11.35 24.92 -24.52
CA ILE A 108 12.57 25.49 -25.14
C ILE A 108 12.96 24.71 -26.40
N ALA A 109 12.92 23.38 -26.36
CA ALA A 109 13.24 22.54 -27.52
C ALA A 109 12.26 22.77 -28.68
N ALA A 110 10.96 22.90 -28.40
CA ALA A 110 9.94 23.19 -29.41
C ALA A 110 10.14 24.58 -30.03
N ILE A 111 10.44 25.61 -29.23
CA ILE A 111 10.70 26.97 -29.72
C ILE A 111 11.95 26.98 -30.61
N ALA A 112 13.04 26.33 -30.18
CA ALA A 112 14.26 26.23 -30.98
C ALA A 112 14.02 25.53 -32.33
N TRP A 113 13.20 24.46 -32.33
CA TRP A 113 12.83 23.74 -33.55
C TRP A 113 11.98 24.61 -34.50
N LEU A 114 11.01 25.35 -33.98
CA LEU A 114 10.19 26.27 -34.77
C LEU A 114 11.00 27.42 -35.36
N LEU A 115 11.91 28.01 -34.59
CA LEU A 115 12.79 29.07 -35.07
C LEU A 115 13.72 28.56 -36.17
N TRP A 116 14.26 27.35 -36.03
CA TRP A 116 15.07 26.72 -37.08
C TRP A 116 14.26 26.45 -38.35
N TYR A 117 13.04 25.92 -38.21
CA TYR A 117 12.15 25.65 -39.35
C TYR A 117 11.74 26.93 -40.08
N ALA A 118 11.47 28.02 -39.36
CA ALA A 118 11.08 29.29 -39.97
C ALA A 118 12.23 29.99 -40.73
N ILE A 119 13.49 29.65 -40.44
CA ILE A 119 14.68 30.22 -41.10
C ILE A 119 15.12 29.34 -42.29
N ARG A 120 14.56 28.15 -42.47
CA ARG A 120 14.93 27.18 -43.50
C ARG A 120 14.00 27.19 -44.70
#